data_AF-A0A7W1ZA24-F1
#
_entry.id   AF-A0A7W1ZA24-F1
#
_cell.length_a   1.000
_cell.length_b   1.000
_cell.length_c   1.000
_cell.angle_alpha   90.00
_cell.angle_beta   90.00
_cell.angle_gamma   90.00
#
_symmetry.space_group_name_H-M   'P 1'
#
loop_
_entity.id
_entity.type
_entity.pdbx_description
1 polymer ?
#
loop_
_entity_poly.entity_id
_entity_poly.type
_entity_poly.pdbx_seq_one_letter_code
_entity_poly.pdbx_strand_id
1 'polypeptide(L)'
;AVCFAGVGSYRLRSLHVVIAAALVLSLASMSRIFGTTLYYLTLWAWGLAALVLVSIVWTAIAAVERVRLQWRPAARGAGVVVATIVLVTSTAMFSIDAADAEHAEQHLSRGLGELVGPTYEALVDGVGAASGPDGRYLVQWSDAHFFGSQVYGLISELDDRGLDVGGHPYFTVPLTPERTMPVERATAEVHFASGAYVELWRDVPGAVEVANADLRTPEQRQRYDELRRDVIEGLRRDGRDDLVELVDFNVFGLDVDPGIARDIRRATSQMLQIGTETAVFIIPKGTSLNR
;
A
#
# COMPACT_ATOMS: atom_id res chain seq x y z
N ALA A 1 23.36 -21.48 31.51
CA ALA A 1 23.38 -20.19 32.24
C ALA A 1 23.85 -19.11 31.29
N VAL A 2 22.94 -18.24 30.83
CA VAL A 2 23.28 -17.14 29.94
C VAL A 2 23.90 -16.05 30.81
N CYS A 3 25.19 -15.77 30.63
CA CYS A 3 25.89 -14.67 31.29
C CYS A 3 25.30 -13.33 30.82
N PHE A 4 24.33 -12.79 31.56
CA PHE A 4 23.92 -11.40 31.40
C PHE A 4 25.04 -10.50 31.91
N ALA A 5 25.61 -9.73 30.98
CA ALA A 5 26.76 -8.87 31.20
C ALA A 5 26.28 -7.47 31.61
N GLY A 6 26.76 -6.99 32.75
CA GLY A 6 26.39 -5.68 33.30
C GLY A 6 26.75 -4.48 32.42
N VAL A 7 26.34 -3.27 32.84
CA VAL A 7 26.56 -2.02 32.10
C VAL A 7 28.06 -1.85 31.83
N GLY A 8 28.43 -1.84 30.55
CA GLY A 8 29.83 -1.73 30.11
C GLY A 8 30.40 -2.97 29.44
N SER A 9 29.62 -4.02 29.22
CA SER A 9 30.05 -5.15 28.37
C SER A 9 30.46 -4.67 26.98
N TYR A 10 31.48 -5.30 26.40
CA TYR A 10 31.95 -4.95 25.04
C TYR A 10 30.80 -5.04 24.03
N ARG A 11 29.93 -6.06 24.16
CA ARG A 11 28.78 -6.29 23.29
C ARG A 11 27.75 -5.15 23.33
N LEU A 12 27.39 -4.65 24.52
CA LEU A 12 26.43 -3.55 24.65
C LEU A 12 27.01 -2.23 24.08
N ARG A 13 28.31 -1.98 24.31
CA ARG A 13 29.00 -0.83 23.72
C ARG A 13 29.05 -0.92 22.19
N SER A 14 29.39 -2.09 21.65
CA SER A 14 29.37 -2.33 20.21
C SER A 14 27.99 -2.11 19.61
N LEU A 15 26.93 -2.58 20.28
CA LEU A 15 25.54 -2.35 19.85
C LEU A 15 25.22 -0.85 19.79
N HIS A 16 25.56 -0.08 20.82
CA HIS A 16 25.35 1.38 20.81
C HIS A 16 26.10 2.08 19.67
N VAL A 17 27.35 1.70 19.42
CA VAL A 17 28.15 2.28 18.33
C VAL A 17 27.52 1.96 16.97
N VAL A 18 27.08 0.72 16.75
CA VAL A 18 26.41 0.30 15.51
C VAL A 18 25.10 1.07 15.32
N ILE A 19 24.27 1.18 16.36
CA ILE A 19 23.01 1.93 16.30
C ILE A 19 23.27 3.41 16.03
N ALA A 20 24.26 4.02 16.69
CA ALA A 20 24.61 5.42 16.45
C ALA A 20 25.06 5.66 15.00
N ALA A 21 25.90 4.78 14.45
CA ALA A 21 26.31 4.84 13.05
C ALA A 21 25.11 4.67 12.11
N ALA A 22 24.22 3.71 12.39
CA ALA A 22 23.01 3.47 11.62
C ALA A 22 22.05 4.68 11.66
N LEU A 23 21.91 5.36 12.80
CA LEU A 23 21.11 6.58 12.93
C LEU A 23 21.69 7.75 12.12
N VAL A 24 23.02 7.91 12.07
CA VAL A 24 23.67 8.93 11.23
C VAL A 24 23.46 8.62 9.74
N LEU A 25 23.64 7.37 9.33
CA LEU A 25 23.39 6.94 7.96
C LEU A 25 21.90 7.07 7.59
N SER A 26 21.01 6.78 8.53
CA SER A 26 19.56 6.96 8.41
C SER A 26 19.22 8.41 8.10
N LEU A 27 19.78 9.36 8.86
CA LEU A 27 19.58 10.79 8.62
C LEU A 27 20.08 11.21 7.24
N ALA A 28 21.27 10.74 6.85
CA ALA A 28 21.83 11.03 5.53
C ALA A 28 20.96 10.44 4.41
N SER A 29 20.45 9.21 4.57
CA SER A 29 19.55 8.56 3.62
C SER A 29 18.23 9.32 3.48
N MET A 30 17.58 9.64 4.61
CA MET A 30 16.30 10.37 4.62
C MET A 30 16.44 11.78 4.04
N SER A 31 17.57 12.46 4.28
CA SER A 31 17.82 13.79 3.70
C SER A 31 17.91 13.82 2.17
N ARG A 32 18.10 12.64 1.54
CA ARG A 32 18.18 12.47 0.08
C ARG A 32 16.88 11.98 -0.54
N ILE A 33 15.82 11.80 0.25
CA ILE A 33 14.48 11.53 -0.28
C ILE A 33 13.93 12.87 -0.79
N PHE A 34 13.85 13.00 -2.11
CA PHE A 34 13.24 14.15 -2.77
C PHE A 34 11.79 13.81 -3.14
N GLY A 35 10.87 14.76 -2.94
CA GLY A 35 9.44 14.58 -3.26
C GLY A 35 8.63 13.92 -2.14
N THR A 36 7.48 13.35 -2.50
CA THR A 36 6.58 12.69 -1.55
C THR A 36 7.25 11.46 -0.93
N THR A 37 7.29 11.40 0.40
CA THR A 37 7.91 10.27 1.12
C THR A 37 6.96 9.08 1.11
N LEU A 38 7.23 8.11 0.24
CA LEU A 38 6.46 6.86 0.19
C LEU A 38 6.89 5.93 1.33
N TYR A 39 5.92 5.23 1.91
CA TYR A 39 6.12 4.38 3.09
C TYR A 39 7.24 3.34 2.91
N TYR A 40 7.36 2.73 1.74
CA TYR A 40 8.39 1.72 1.48
C TYR A 40 9.82 2.29 1.56
N LEU A 41 10.01 3.59 1.30
CA LEU A 41 11.32 4.25 1.37
C LEU A 41 11.85 4.36 2.81
N THR A 42 10.97 4.23 3.80
CA THR A 42 11.30 4.31 5.23
C THR A 42 11.02 3.02 5.99
N LEU A 43 10.67 1.93 5.29
CA LEU A 43 10.33 0.65 5.92
C LEU A 43 11.48 0.07 6.76
N TRP A 44 12.72 0.25 6.32
CA TRP A 44 13.93 -0.13 7.07
C TRP A 44 14.08 0.61 8.40
N ALA A 45 13.47 1.80 8.55
CA ALA A 45 13.55 2.59 9.77
C ALA A 45 12.83 1.88 10.94
N TRP A 46 11.80 1.06 10.67
CA TRP A 46 11.16 0.21 11.68
C TRP A 46 12.14 -0.82 12.27
N GLY A 47 12.98 -1.43 11.44
CA GLY A 47 14.04 -2.33 11.89
C GLY A 47 15.05 -1.62 12.79
N LEU A 48 15.43 -0.39 12.43
CA LEU A 48 16.32 0.43 13.25
C LEU A 48 15.68 0.84 14.58
N ALA A 49 14.39 1.22 14.58
CA ALA A 49 13.63 1.52 15.79
C ALA A 49 13.56 0.32 16.74
N ALA A 50 13.34 -0.89 16.21
CA ALA A 50 13.37 -2.11 16.99
C ALA A 50 14.74 -2.35 17.66
N LEU A 51 15.84 -2.12 16.94
CA LEU A 51 17.20 -2.21 17.50
C LEU A 51 17.45 -1.18 18.61
N VAL A 52 16.96 0.06 18.43
CA VAL A 52 17.01 1.10 19.47
C VAL A 52 16.26 0.65 20.72
N LEU A 53 15.05 0.09 20.59
CA LEU A 53 14.28 -0.44 21.71
C LEU A 53 15.02 -1.57 22.44
N VAL A 54 15.59 -2.54 21.71
CA VAL A 54 16.41 -3.61 22.30
C VAL A 54 17.59 -3.03 23.08
N SER A 55 18.26 -2.03 22.53
CA SER A 55 19.36 -1.33 23.19
C SER A 55 18.93 -0.62 24.48
N ILE A 56 17.76 0.05 24.48
CA ILE A 56 17.20 0.70 25.67
C ILE A 56 16.91 -0.35 26.74
N VAL A 57 16.22 -1.43 26.39
CA VAL A 57 15.86 -2.52 27.32
C VAL A 57 17.10 -3.17 27.91
N TRP A 58 18.10 -3.50 27.09
CA TRP A 58 19.36 -4.09 27.56
C TRP A 58 20.11 -3.14 28.49
N THR A 59 20.16 -1.85 28.16
CA THR A 59 20.77 -0.83 29.04
C THR A 59 20.04 -0.75 30.37
N ALA A 60 18.71 -0.77 30.37
CA ALA A 60 17.89 -0.74 31.57
C ALA A 60 18.12 -1.98 32.44
N ILE A 61 18.11 -3.20 31.86
CA ILE A 61 18.40 -4.45 32.58
C ILE A 61 19.78 -4.38 33.24
N ALA A 62 20.79 -4.01 32.45
CA ALA A 62 22.15 -3.92 32.92
C ALA A 62 22.29 -2.89 34.05
N ALA A 63 21.60 -1.74 33.95
CA ALA A 63 21.58 -0.70 34.98
C ALA A 63 20.90 -1.21 36.25
N VAL A 64 19.74 -1.87 36.13
CA VAL A 64 19.03 -2.48 37.26
C VAL A 64 19.91 -3.50 37.96
N GLU A 65 20.60 -4.39 37.24
CA GLU A 65 21.53 -5.37 37.84
C GLU A 65 22.63 -4.70 38.66
N ARG A 66 23.16 -3.57 38.17
CA ARG A 66 24.22 -2.82 38.86
C ARG A 66 23.73 -2.16 40.14
N VAL A 67 22.52 -1.61 40.15
CA VAL A 67 21.95 -0.90 41.31
C VAL A 67 21.22 -1.87 42.26
N ARG A 68 20.89 -3.10 41.81
CA ARG A 68 20.16 -4.11 42.61
C ARG A 68 20.82 -4.40 43.95
N LEU A 69 22.15 -4.29 44.06
CA LEU A 69 22.91 -4.48 45.31
C LEU A 69 22.66 -3.42 46.40
N GLN A 70 22.01 -2.27 46.10
CA GLN A 70 21.90 -1.13 47.02
C GLN A 70 20.47 -0.86 47.54
N TRP A 71 19.46 -1.61 47.09
CA TRP A 71 18.04 -1.32 47.38
C TRP A 71 17.50 -2.11 48.57
N ARG A 72 16.72 -1.45 49.44
CA ARG A 72 15.94 -2.11 50.52
C ARG A 72 14.86 -3.04 49.92
N PRO A 73 14.51 -4.17 50.58
CA PRO A 73 13.56 -5.16 50.04
C PRO A 73 12.19 -4.58 49.64
N ALA A 74 11.65 -3.64 50.43
CA ALA A 74 10.37 -2.99 50.15
C ALA A 74 10.40 -2.13 48.88
N ALA A 75 11.49 -1.42 48.62
CA ALA A 75 11.66 -0.62 47.40
C ALA A 75 11.77 -1.50 46.14
N ARG A 76 12.32 -2.71 46.27
CA ARG A 76 12.35 -3.71 45.19
C ARG A 76 10.95 -4.22 44.86
N GLY A 77 10.14 -4.52 45.89
CA GLY A 77 8.76 -4.97 45.71
C GLY A 77 7.90 -3.91 44.99
N ALA A 78 7.97 -2.66 45.45
CA ALA A 78 7.26 -1.55 44.82
C ALA A 78 7.69 -1.33 43.35
N GLY A 79 8.99 -1.40 43.06
CA GLY A 79 9.51 -1.26 41.71
C GLY A 79 9.04 -2.37 40.76
N VAL A 80 8.99 -3.62 41.21
CA VAL A 80 8.46 -4.75 40.43
C VAL A 80 6.97 -4.57 40.14
N VAL A 81 6.19 -4.15 41.14
CA VAL A 81 4.75 -3.90 40.96
C VAL A 81 4.53 -2.78 39.94
N VAL A 82 5.24 -1.66 40.05
CA VAL A 82 5.13 -0.55 39.07
C VAL A 82 5.55 -0.99 37.68
N ALA A 83 6.67 -1.70 37.52
CA ALA A 83 7.13 -2.19 36.23
C ALA A 83 6.14 -3.18 35.60
N THR A 84 5.54 -4.05 36.42
CA THR A 84 4.51 -4.99 35.97
C THR A 84 3.25 -4.26 35.53
N ILE A 85 2.78 -3.27 36.31
CA ILE A 85 1.64 -2.45 35.93
C ILE A 85 1.91 -1.71 34.62
N VAL A 86 3.07 -1.06 34.49
CA VAL A 86 3.45 -0.37 33.26
C VAL A 86 3.50 -1.34 32.09
N LEU A 87 4.14 -2.50 32.23
CA LEU A 87 4.22 -3.49 31.16
C LEU A 87 2.84 -4.00 30.75
N VAL A 88 1.99 -4.36 31.71
CA VAL A 88 0.64 -4.86 31.45
C VAL A 88 -0.22 -3.77 30.80
N THR A 89 -0.21 -2.55 31.33
CA THR A 89 -0.96 -1.42 30.79
C THR A 89 -0.47 -1.06 29.38
N SER A 90 0.84 -0.93 29.15
CA SER A 90 1.39 -0.64 27.83
C SER A 90 1.12 -1.76 26.83
N THR A 91 1.19 -3.03 27.24
CA THR A 91 0.87 -4.17 26.38
C THR A 91 -0.61 -4.17 26.03
N ALA A 92 -1.50 -3.93 27.00
CA ALA A 92 -2.93 -3.85 26.78
C ALA A 92 -3.29 -2.69 25.84
N MET A 93 -2.76 -1.49 26.08
CA MET A 93 -2.99 -0.32 25.22
C MET A 93 -2.44 -0.57 23.81
N PHE A 94 -1.22 -1.10 23.67
CA PHE A 94 -0.66 -1.42 22.37
C PHE A 94 -1.46 -2.51 21.65
N SER A 95 -2.00 -3.50 22.38
CA SER A 95 -2.84 -4.55 21.78
C SER A 95 -4.18 -4.01 21.30
N ILE A 96 -4.77 -3.05 22.02
CA ILE A 96 -5.99 -2.35 21.59
C ILE A 96 -5.70 -1.51 20.35
N ASP A 97 -4.66 -0.65 20.41
CA ASP A 97 -4.27 0.19 19.28
C ASP A 97 -3.91 -0.65 18.04
N ALA A 98 -3.26 -1.79 18.22
CA ALA A 98 -2.92 -2.70 17.13
C ALA A 98 -4.13 -3.46 16.58
N ALA A 99 -5.15 -3.74 17.39
CA ALA A 99 -6.37 -4.40 16.92
C ALA A 99 -7.22 -3.47 16.04
N ASP A 100 -7.21 -2.17 16.33
CA ASP A 100 -7.91 -1.14 15.55
C ASP A 100 -7.03 -0.54 14.44
N ALA A 101 -5.77 -0.97 14.32
CA ALA A 101 -4.88 -0.48 13.28
C ALA A 101 -5.31 -1.03 11.92
N GLU A 102 -5.88 -0.15 11.08
CA GLU A 102 -6.06 -0.45 9.67
C GLU A 102 -4.68 -0.64 9.01
N HIS A 103 -4.56 -1.69 8.19
CA HIS A 103 -3.37 -1.87 7.39
C HIS A 103 -3.26 -0.71 6.39
N ALA A 104 -2.03 -0.30 6.07
CA ALA A 104 -1.82 0.72 5.06
C ALA A 104 -2.54 0.33 3.76
N GLU A 105 -3.36 1.23 3.22
CA GLU A 105 -4.15 1.03 2.00
C GLU A 105 -5.11 -0.19 2.03
N GLN A 106 -5.62 -0.58 3.21
CA GLN A 106 -6.54 -1.74 3.36
C GLN A 106 -7.79 -1.67 2.46
N HIS A 107 -8.24 -0.47 2.10
CA HIS A 107 -9.38 -0.28 1.19
C HIS A 107 -9.10 -0.88 -0.20
N LEU A 108 -7.85 -0.87 -0.68
CA LEU A 108 -7.46 -1.50 -1.95
C LEU A 108 -7.62 -3.02 -1.90
N SER A 109 -7.26 -3.63 -0.77
CA SER A 109 -7.40 -5.07 -0.55
C SER A 109 -8.87 -5.47 -0.43
N ARG A 110 -9.69 -4.67 0.27
CA ARG A 110 -11.15 -4.88 0.34
C ARG A 110 -11.79 -4.80 -1.05
N GLY A 111 -11.46 -3.77 -1.82
CA GLY A 111 -11.99 -3.60 -3.17
C GLY A 111 -11.59 -4.77 -4.07
N LEU A 112 -10.33 -5.20 -4.00
CA LEU A 112 -9.87 -6.38 -4.74
C LEU A 112 -10.61 -7.66 -4.30
N GLY A 113 -10.88 -7.84 -3.01
CA GLY A 113 -11.62 -8.99 -2.49
C GLY A 113 -13.02 -9.17 -3.08
N GLU A 114 -13.71 -8.07 -3.38
CA GLU A 114 -15.01 -8.08 -4.05
C GLU A 114 -14.91 -8.43 -5.54
N LEU A 115 -13.76 -8.16 -6.18
CA LEU A 115 -13.57 -8.37 -7.63
C LEU A 115 -13.08 -9.77 -7.97
N VAL A 116 -12.23 -10.36 -7.14
CA VAL A 116 -11.49 -11.59 -7.46
C VAL A 116 -12.41 -12.79 -7.69
N GLY A 117 -13.39 -13.01 -6.79
CA GLY A 117 -14.31 -14.14 -6.87
C GLY A 117 -15.14 -14.14 -8.17
N PRO A 118 -15.92 -13.08 -8.43
CA PRO A 118 -16.70 -12.95 -9.65
C PRO A 118 -15.85 -12.99 -10.93
N THR A 119 -14.64 -12.41 -10.90
CA THR A 119 -13.71 -12.47 -12.03
C THR A 119 -13.27 -13.91 -12.31
N TYR A 120 -12.88 -14.67 -11.28
CA TYR A 120 -12.52 -16.07 -11.43
C TYR A 120 -13.66 -16.91 -12.00
N GLU A 121 -14.87 -16.76 -11.45
CA GLU A 121 -16.07 -17.46 -11.92
C GLU A 121 -16.35 -17.17 -13.40
N ALA A 122 -16.32 -15.89 -13.79
CA ALA A 122 -16.54 -15.49 -15.17
C ALA A 122 -15.49 -16.06 -16.15
N LEU A 123 -14.22 -16.15 -15.73
CA LEU A 123 -13.16 -16.74 -16.55
C LEU A 123 -13.36 -18.25 -16.75
N VAL A 124 -13.71 -18.97 -15.68
CA VAL A 124 -13.97 -20.41 -15.72
C VAL A 124 -15.22 -20.73 -16.53
N ASP A 125 -16.27 -19.93 -16.39
CA ASP A 125 -17.54 -20.08 -17.11
C ASP A 125 -17.46 -19.65 -18.59
N GLY A 126 -16.33 -19.08 -19.02
CA GLY A 126 -16.12 -18.67 -20.41
C GLY A 126 -16.93 -17.43 -20.81
N VAL A 127 -17.15 -16.51 -19.88
CA VAL A 127 -17.90 -15.27 -20.14
C VAL A 127 -17.14 -14.35 -21.10
N GLY A 128 -17.86 -13.80 -22.08
CA GLY A 128 -17.29 -12.87 -23.06
C GLY A 128 -16.23 -13.53 -23.94
N ALA A 129 -15.00 -13.00 -23.92
CA ALA A 129 -13.88 -13.55 -24.67
C ALA A 129 -13.15 -14.67 -23.93
N ALA A 130 -13.51 -14.99 -22.68
CA ALA A 130 -12.82 -16.00 -21.89
C ALA A 130 -12.91 -17.39 -22.53
N SER A 131 -11.85 -18.17 -22.36
CA SER A 131 -11.71 -19.51 -22.94
C SER A 131 -11.81 -20.63 -21.91
N GLY A 132 -12.35 -20.34 -20.71
CA GLY A 132 -12.50 -21.31 -19.63
C GLY A 132 -11.22 -21.55 -18.81
N PRO A 133 -11.16 -22.65 -18.04
CA PRO A 133 -10.05 -22.91 -17.12
C PRO A 133 -8.70 -23.14 -17.81
N ASP A 134 -8.69 -23.63 -19.05
CA ASP A 134 -7.46 -23.84 -19.84
C ASP A 134 -7.00 -22.58 -20.60
N GLY A 135 -7.66 -21.44 -20.36
CA GLY A 135 -7.34 -20.15 -20.95
C GLY A 135 -6.02 -19.57 -20.46
N ARG A 136 -5.50 -18.64 -21.26
CA ARG A 136 -4.30 -17.86 -20.92
C ARG A 136 -4.68 -16.40 -20.89
N TYR A 137 -4.62 -15.80 -19.71
CA TYR A 137 -5.25 -14.52 -19.44
C TYR A 137 -4.20 -13.47 -19.16
N LEU A 138 -4.09 -12.51 -20.08
CA LEU A 138 -3.25 -11.34 -19.86
C LEU A 138 -4.04 -10.31 -19.04
N VAL A 139 -3.51 -9.92 -17.89
CA VAL A 139 -4.12 -8.91 -17.03
C VAL A 139 -3.52 -7.54 -17.35
N GLN A 140 -4.37 -6.59 -17.71
CA GLN A 140 -4.03 -5.20 -18.02
C GLN A 140 -4.85 -4.23 -17.17
N TRP A 141 -4.50 -2.95 -17.19
CA TRP A 141 -5.25 -1.95 -16.43
C TRP A 141 -5.29 -0.55 -17.05
N SER A 142 -6.33 0.18 -16.66
CA SER A 142 -6.47 1.62 -16.81
C SER A 142 -6.88 2.18 -15.46
N ASP A 143 -5.90 2.69 -14.71
CA ASP A 143 -6.08 3.09 -13.32
C ASP A 143 -5.75 4.57 -13.13
N ALA A 144 -6.73 5.32 -12.63
CA ALA A 144 -6.61 6.74 -12.36
C ALA A 144 -5.96 7.07 -11.01
N HIS A 145 -5.86 6.10 -10.07
CA HIS A 145 -5.57 6.40 -8.66
C HIS A 145 -4.33 5.68 -8.11
N PHE A 146 -4.06 4.42 -8.51
CA PHE A 146 -3.09 3.58 -7.80
C PHE A 146 -2.11 2.79 -8.69
N PHE A 147 -1.88 3.24 -9.94
CA PHE A 147 -0.99 2.62 -10.94
C PHE A 147 -1.08 1.10 -11.07
N GLY A 148 -2.30 0.55 -10.98
CA GLY A 148 -2.53 -0.88 -11.12
C GLY A 148 -2.00 -1.69 -9.94
N SER A 149 -1.79 -1.08 -8.76
CA SER A 149 -1.34 -1.81 -7.57
C SER A 149 -2.25 -3.01 -7.23
N GLN A 150 -3.56 -2.86 -7.42
CA GLN A 150 -4.55 -3.93 -7.21
C GLN A 150 -4.42 -5.07 -8.24
N VAL A 151 -3.88 -4.79 -9.43
CA VAL A 151 -3.69 -5.80 -10.48
C VAL A 151 -2.65 -6.84 -10.09
N TYR A 152 -1.60 -6.44 -9.35
CA TYR A 152 -0.62 -7.40 -8.83
C TYR A 152 -1.26 -8.43 -7.89
N GLY A 153 -2.21 -7.97 -7.08
CA GLY A 153 -3.02 -8.83 -6.23
C GLY A 153 -3.95 -9.72 -7.06
N LEU A 154 -4.65 -9.15 -8.04
CA LEU A 154 -5.55 -9.91 -8.94
C LEU A 154 -4.81 -11.05 -9.65
N ILE A 155 -3.62 -10.78 -10.19
CA ILE A 155 -2.78 -11.82 -10.84
C ILE A 155 -2.44 -12.92 -9.84
N SER A 156 -1.97 -12.56 -8.64
CA SER A 156 -1.59 -13.55 -7.63
C SER A 156 -2.79 -14.42 -7.20
N GLU A 157 -3.94 -13.80 -7.00
CA GLU A 157 -5.17 -14.47 -6.57
C GLU A 157 -5.75 -15.40 -7.65
N LEU A 158 -5.66 -15.04 -8.93
CA LEU A 158 -6.11 -15.90 -10.03
C LEU A 158 -5.12 -17.05 -10.30
N ASP A 159 -3.82 -16.80 -10.18
CA ASP A 159 -2.75 -17.82 -10.26
C ASP A 159 -2.87 -18.84 -9.13
N ASP A 160 -3.10 -18.38 -7.89
CA ASP A 160 -3.31 -19.24 -6.71
C ASP A 160 -4.58 -20.12 -6.86
N ARG A 161 -5.54 -19.69 -7.67
CA ARG A 161 -6.75 -20.47 -8.04
C ARG A 161 -6.54 -21.38 -9.25
N GLY A 162 -5.34 -21.40 -9.84
CA GLY A 162 -4.92 -22.35 -10.88
C GLY A 162 -5.12 -21.89 -12.32
N LEU A 163 -5.39 -20.61 -12.58
CA LEU A 163 -5.48 -20.06 -13.95
C LEU A 163 -4.08 -19.66 -14.48
N ASP A 164 -3.81 -19.86 -15.77
CA ASP A 164 -2.59 -19.33 -16.44
C ASP A 164 -2.78 -17.83 -16.70
N VAL A 165 -2.37 -17.01 -15.73
CA VAL A 165 -2.47 -15.54 -15.77
C VAL A 165 -1.09 -14.89 -15.77
N GLY A 166 -0.98 -13.74 -16.42
CA GLY A 166 0.23 -12.91 -16.33
C GLY A 166 -0.06 -11.46 -16.67
N GLY A 167 0.81 -10.55 -16.24
CA GLY A 167 0.73 -9.14 -16.62
C GLY A 167 1.57 -8.81 -17.86
N HIS A 168 1.42 -7.60 -18.38
CA HIS A 168 2.15 -7.19 -19.58
C HIS A 168 3.68 -7.14 -19.35
N PRO A 169 4.53 -7.59 -20.29
CA PRO A 169 6.00 -7.68 -20.10
C PRO A 169 6.69 -6.35 -19.81
N TYR A 170 6.08 -5.22 -20.19
CA TYR A 170 6.53 -3.88 -19.79
C TYR A 170 6.69 -3.75 -18.27
N PHE A 171 5.87 -4.45 -17.48
CA PHE A 171 5.89 -4.44 -16.02
C PHE A 171 6.67 -5.63 -15.42
N THR A 172 7.62 -6.20 -16.16
CA THR A 172 8.47 -7.31 -15.67
C THR A 172 9.20 -6.99 -14.36
N VAL A 173 9.62 -5.75 -14.14
CA VAL A 173 10.36 -5.38 -12.92
C VAL A 173 9.50 -5.58 -11.66
N PRO A 174 8.27 -5.03 -11.57
CA PRO A 174 7.40 -5.30 -10.43
C PRO A 174 6.74 -6.69 -10.44
N LEU A 175 6.55 -7.34 -11.59
CA LEU A 175 5.87 -8.65 -11.68
C LEU A 175 6.79 -9.87 -11.56
N THR A 176 8.08 -9.71 -11.87
CA THR A 176 9.03 -10.78 -12.24
C THR A 176 8.76 -11.40 -13.62
N PRO A 177 9.80 -11.92 -14.31
CA PRO A 177 9.64 -12.53 -15.64
C PRO A 177 8.60 -13.66 -15.68
N GLU A 178 8.50 -14.44 -14.60
CA GLU A 178 7.64 -15.62 -14.51
C GLU A 178 6.15 -15.26 -14.44
N ARG A 179 5.79 -14.03 -14.04
CA ARG A 179 4.40 -13.55 -13.95
C ARG A 179 4.03 -12.59 -15.07
N THR A 180 4.81 -12.60 -16.16
CA THR A 180 4.49 -11.81 -17.36
C THR A 180 4.11 -12.69 -18.54
N MET A 181 3.20 -12.17 -19.38
CA MET A 181 2.70 -12.86 -20.56
C MET A 181 2.67 -11.90 -21.76
N PRO A 182 3.27 -12.25 -22.91
CA PRO A 182 3.12 -11.46 -24.13
C PRO A 182 1.68 -11.60 -24.68
N VAL A 183 1.17 -10.52 -25.26
CA VAL A 183 -0.22 -10.44 -25.79
C VAL A 183 -0.53 -11.58 -26.77
N GLU A 184 0.45 -12.00 -27.56
CA GLU A 184 0.30 -13.06 -28.56
C GLU A 184 -0.03 -14.41 -27.94
N ARG A 185 0.46 -14.68 -26.72
CA ARG A 185 0.23 -15.93 -25.98
C ARG A 185 -1.16 -15.95 -25.33
N ALA A 186 -1.73 -14.79 -25.04
CA ALA A 186 -3.04 -14.68 -24.41
C ALA A 186 -4.16 -15.22 -25.33
N THR A 187 -5.18 -15.82 -24.72
CA THR A 187 -6.45 -16.17 -25.37
C THR A 187 -7.47 -15.05 -25.19
N ALA A 188 -7.46 -14.40 -24.03
CA ALA A 188 -8.26 -13.23 -23.71
C ALA A 188 -7.50 -12.30 -22.75
N GLU A 189 -8.04 -11.11 -22.55
CA GLU A 189 -7.51 -10.13 -21.62
C GLU A 189 -8.49 -9.85 -20.48
N VAL A 190 -7.93 -9.70 -19.29
CA VAL A 190 -8.64 -9.27 -18.09
C VAL A 190 -8.22 -7.83 -17.84
N HIS A 191 -9.15 -6.90 -17.98
CA HIS A 191 -8.85 -5.47 -17.88
C HIS A 191 -9.43 -4.87 -16.62
N PHE A 192 -8.55 -4.40 -15.73
CA PHE A 192 -8.93 -3.66 -14.53
C PHE A 192 -9.09 -2.18 -14.86
N ALA A 193 -10.22 -1.57 -14.49
CA ALA A 193 -10.45 -0.15 -14.67
C ALA A 193 -10.83 0.51 -13.35
N SER A 194 -10.40 1.77 -13.14
CA SER A 194 -10.83 2.59 -12.02
C SER A 194 -11.31 3.98 -12.46
N GLY A 195 -12.24 4.54 -11.69
CA GLY A 195 -12.76 5.88 -11.90
C GLY A 195 -13.32 6.10 -13.30
N ALA A 196 -12.90 7.18 -13.96
CA ALA A 196 -13.40 7.54 -15.27
C ALA A 196 -13.12 6.50 -16.37
N TYR A 197 -12.17 5.58 -16.15
CA TYR A 197 -11.92 4.49 -17.10
C TYR A 197 -13.02 3.43 -17.11
N VAL A 198 -13.79 3.27 -16.03
CA VAL A 198 -14.87 2.26 -15.96
C VAL A 198 -15.91 2.51 -17.05
N GLU A 199 -16.43 3.73 -17.14
CA GLU A 199 -17.40 4.11 -18.17
C GLU A 199 -16.83 3.97 -19.59
N LEU A 200 -15.56 4.34 -19.78
CA LEU A 200 -14.92 4.21 -21.10
C LEU A 200 -14.83 2.76 -21.55
N TRP A 201 -14.58 1.83 -20.63
CA TRP A 201 -14.53 0.41 -20.93
C TRP A 201 -15.92 -0.21 -21.11
N ARG A 202 -16.96 0.30 -20.44
CA ARG A 202 -18.37 -0.08 -20.71
C ARG A 202 -18.77 0.22 -22.16
N ASP A 203 -18.20 1.28 -22.74
CA ASP A 203 -18.47 1.69 -24.12
C ASP A 203 -17.63 0.94 -25.17
N VAL A 204 -16.64 0.11 -24.77
CA VAL A 204 -15.79 -0.63 -25.71
C VAL A 204 -16.54 -1.86 -26.27
N PRO A 205 -16.71 -1.98 -27.59
CA PRO A 205 -17.33 -3.15 -28.19
C PRO A 205 -16.58 -4.45 -27.85
N GLY A 206 -17.30 -5.43 -27.32
CA GLY A 206 -16.74 -6.72 -26.92
C GLY A 206 -16.13 -6.75 -25.52
N ALA A 207 -16.09 -5.62 -24.81
CA ALA A 207 -15.77 -5.62 -23.40
C ALA A 207 -16.99 -6.06 -22.58
N VAL A 208 -16.80 -7.07 -21.73
CA VAL A 208 -17.84 -7.59 -20.85
C VAL A 208 -17.43 -7.31 -19.41
N GLU A 209 -18.18 -6.45 -18.72
CA GLU A 209 -18.00 -6.23 -17.28
C GLU A 209 -18.40 -7.48 -16.50
N VAL A 210 -17.49 -8.02 -15.69
CA VAL A 210 -17.71 -9.25 -14.93
C VAL A 210 -17.67 -9.05 -13.43
N ALA A 211 -17.07 -7.94 -12.98
CA ALA A 211 -17.03 -7.58 -11.57
C ALA A 211 -16.99 -6.06 -11.41
N ASN A 212 -17.60 -5.58 -10.34
CA ASN A 212 -17.66 -4.16 -9.99
C ASN A 212 -17.58 -3.99 -8.48
N ALA A 213 -16.86 -2.98 -8.02
CA ALA A 213 -16.82 -2.59 -6.62
C ALA A 213 -16.71 -1.06 -6.48
N ASP A 214 -17.73 -0.45 -5.88
CA ASP A 214 -17.67 0.92 -5.34
C ASP A 214 -17.87 0.88 -3.82
N LEU A 215 -16.76 0.99 -3.09
CA LEU A 215 -16.75 0.98 -1.62
C LEU A 215 -17.15 2.33 -1.01
N ARG A 216 -17.41 3.36 -1.83
CA ARG A 216 -17.75 4.69 -1.35
C ARG A 216 -19.21 4.76 -0.91
N THR A 217 -19.46 5.41 0.22
CA THR A 217 -20.82 5.82 0.59
C THR A 217 -21.35 6.91 -0.36
N PRO A 218 -22.67 7.14 -0.40
CA PRO A 218 -23.24 8.26 -1.17
C PRO A 218 -22.60 9.62 -0.83
N GLU A 219 -22.30 9.86 0.46
CA GLU A 219 -21.66 11.08 0.92
C GLU A 219 -20.21 11.18 0.45
N GLN A 220 -19.48 10.06 0.43
CA GLN A 220 -18.12 10.01 -0.10
C GLN A 220 -18.09 10.27 -1.62
N ARG A 221 -19.07 9.73 -2.38
CA ARG A 221 -19.22 10.05 -3.81
C ARG A 221 -19.47 11.54 -4.04
N GLN A 222 -20.43 12.11 -3.31
CA GLN A 222 -20.71 13.55 -3.40
C GLN A 222 -19.45 14.37 -3.05
N ARG A 223 -18.74 13.99 -1.99
CA ARG A 223 -17.53 14.68 -1.57
C ARG A 223 -16.44 14.59 -2.63
N TYR A 224 -16.29 13.45 -3.29
CA TYR A 224 -15.36 13.27 -4.40
C TYR A 224 -15.70 14.24 -5.55
N ASP A 225 -16.97 14.34 -5.93
CA ASP A 225 -17.42 15.22 -7.02
C ASP A 225 -17.24 16.72 -6.71
N GLU A 226 -17.41 17.10 -5.44
CA GLU A 226 -17.08 18.44 -4.95
C GLU A 226 -15.58 18.72 -5.08
N LEU A 227 -14.73 17.84 -4.54
CA LEU A 227 -13.28 17.98 -4.60
C LEU A 227 -12.76 18.03 -6.04
N ARG A 228 -13.31 17.18 -6.91
CA ARG A 228 -12.98 17.15 -8.33
C ARG A 228 -13.24 18.50 -8.99
N ARG A 229 -14.41 19.12 -8.72
CA ARG A 229 -14.74 20.45 -9.26
C ARG A 229 -13.79 21.51 -8.71
N ASP A 230 -13.55 21.53 -7.41
CA ASP A 230 -12.65 22.48 -6.75
C ASP A 230 -11.21 22.39 -7.31
N VAL A 231 -10.72 21.18 -7.56
CA VAL A 231 -9.40 20.92 -8.15
C VAL A 231 -9.33 21.45 -9.58
N ILE A 232 -10.33 21.16 -10.42
CA ILE A 232 -10.37 21.64 -11.82
C ILE A 232 -10.42 23.17 -11.87
N GLU A 233 -11.28 23.79 -11.05
CA GLU A 233 -11.40 25.24 -10.96
C GLU A 233 -10.09 25.87 -10.44
N GLY A 234 -9.46 25.24 -9.44
CA GLY A 234 -8.16 25.65 -8.90
C GLY A 234 -7.05 25.60 -9.94
N LEU A 235 -6.93 24.51 -10.69
CA LEU A 235 -5.93 24.35 -11.74
C LEU A 235 -6.10 25.40 -12.84
N ARG A 236 -7.34 25.64 -13.29
CA ARG A 236 -7.63 26.67 -14.30
C ARG A 236 -7.31 28.08 -13.81
N ARG A 237 -7.67 28.38 -12.56
CA ARG A 237 -7.35 29.67 -11.92
C ARG A 237 -5.84 29.90 -11.87
N ASP A 238 -5.07 28.84 -11.68
CA ASP A 238 -3.60 28.91 -11.60
C ASP A 238 -2.93 28.81 -12.99
N GLY A 239 -3.70 28.77 -14.08
CA GLY A 239 -3.21 28.68 -15.45
C GLY A 239 -2.59 27.32 -15.81
N ARG A 240 -2.99 26.25 -15.10
CA ARG A 240 -2.53 24.88 -15.26
C ARG A 240 -3.55 23.99 -15.98
N ASP A 241 -4.11 24.49 -17.09
CA ASP A 241 -5.03 23.74 -17.94
C ASP A 241 -4.42 22.42 -18.46
N ASP A 242 -3.09 22.36 -18.57
CA ASP A 242 -2.31 21.17 -18.94
C ASP A 242 -2.53 19.99 -17.99
N LEU A 243 -2.89 20.26 -16.73
CA LEU A 243 -3.08 19.23 -15.71
C LEU A 243 -4.53 18.80 -15.51
N VAL A 244 -5.49 19.50 -16.12
CA VAL A 244 -6.93 19.26 -15.87
C VAL A 244 -7.35 17.83 -16.23
N GLU A 245 -6.78 17.27 -17.29
CA GLU A 245 -7.07 15.88 -17.69
C GLU A 245 -6.60 14.86 -16.64
N LEU A 246 -5.52 15.15 -15.91
CA LEU A 246 -5.00 14.24 -14.89
C LEU A 246 -5.96 14.06 -13.71
N VAL A 247 -6.87 15.01 -13.48
CA VAL A 247 -7.88 14.91 -12.41
C VAL A 247 -8.79 13.69 -12.57
N ASP A 248 -8.97 13.21 -13.80
CA ASP A 248 -9.83 12.05 -14.09
C ASP A 248 -9.06 10.76 -14.35
N PHE A 249 -7.83 10.90 -14.84
CA PHE A 249 -7.09 9.77 -15.43
C PHE A 249 -5.75 9.48 -14.77
N ASN A 250 -5.26 10.37 -13.91
CA ASN A 250 -4.03 10.17 -13.16
C ASN A 250 -3.96 11.11 -11.94
N VAL A 251 -4.91 10.95 -11.00
CA VAL A 251 -5.01 11.79 -9.80
C VAL A 251 -3.75 11.68 -8.95
N PHE A 252 -3.12 10.50 -8.92
CA PHE A 252 -1.84 10.34 -8.24
C PHE A 252 -0.76 11.22 -8.88
N GLY A 253 -0.62 11.15 -10.21
CA GLY A 253 0.36 11.94 -10.95
C GLY A 253 0.21 13.43 -10.67
N LEU A 254 -1.04 13.89 -10.55
CA LEU A 254 -1.37 15.24 -10.12
C LEU A 254 -0.97 15.52 -8.67
N ASP A 255 -1.28 14.64 -7.72
CA ASP A 255 -0.97 14.82 -6.30
C ASP A 255 0.54 14.92 -6.02
N VAL A 256 1.38 14.25 -6.82
CA VAL A 256 2.85 14.32 -6.69
C VAL A 256 3.51 15.43 -7.51
N ASP A 257 2.76 16.16 -8.34
CA ASP A 257 3.29 17.29 -9.12
C ASP A 257 3.78 18.39 -8.16
N PRO A 258 5.05 18.82 -8.22
CA PRO A 258 5.58 19.82 -7.27
C PRO A 258 5.07 21.24 -7.54
N GLY A 259 4.52 21.49 -8.73
CA GLY A 259 4.05 22.79 -9.20
C GLY A 259 2.59 23.11 -8.87
N ILE A 260 1.81 22.17 -8.33
CA ILE A 260 0.42 22.46 -7.89
C ILE A 260 0.37 23.10 -6.50
N ALA A 261 -0.61 23.99 -6.32
CA ALA A 261 -0.85 24.69 -5.07
C ALA A 261 -1.21 23.73 -3.91
N ARG A 262 -0.93 24.15 -2.67
CA ARG A 262 -1.08 23.28 -1.47
C ARG A 262 -2.52 22.88 -1.18
N ASP A 263 -3.48 23.75 -1.48
CA ASP A 263 -4.91 23.49 -1.41
C ASP A 263 -5.35 22.45 -2.44
N ILE A 264 -4.90 22.58 -3.70
CA ILE A 264 -5.14 21.59 -4.77
C ILE A 264 -4.54 20.23 -4.38
N ARG A 265 -3.32 20.22 -3.84
CA ARG A 265 -2.69 18.98 -3.34
C ARG A 265 -3.49 18.35 -2.23
N ARG A 266 -3.93 19.13 -1.24
CA ARG A 266 -4.75 18.59 -0.14
C ARG A 266 -6.06 17.98 -0.65
N ALA A 267 -6.70 18.63 -1.63
CA ALA A 267 -7.93 18.14 -2.23
C ALA A 267 -7.71 16.83 -3.02
N THR A 268 -6.63 16.76 -3.83
CA THR A 268 -6.26 15.55 -4.58
C THR A 268 -5.84 14.40 -3.67
N SER A 269 -5.07 14.67 -2.60
CA SER A 269 -4.80 13.68 -1.55
C SER A 269 -6.09 13.13 -0.92
N GLN A 270 -7.09 13.99 -0.68
CA GLN A 270 -8.39 13.55 -0.17
C GLN A 270 -9.16 12.73 -1.20
N MET A 271 -9.09 13.07 -2.49
CA MET A 271 -9.68 12.27 -3.57
C MET A 271 -9.05 10.87 -3.63
N LEU A 272 -7.72 10.75 -3.48
CA LEU A 272 -7.03 9.46 -3.40
C LEU A 272 -7.50 8.63 -2.21
N GLN A 273 -7.68 9.25 -1.03
CA GLN A 273 -8.18 8.57 0.16
C GLN A 273 -9.64 8.09 0.03
N ILE A 274 -10.47 8.85 -0.67
CA ILE A 274 -11.86 8.45 -0.94
C ILE A 274 -11.89 7.31 -1.98
N GLY A 275 -10.98 7.34 -2.95
CA GLY A 275 -10.91 6.38 -4.04
C GLY A 275 -12.02 6.56 -5.08
N THR A 276 -12.16 5.57 -5.94
CA THR A 276 -13.18 5.52 -6.99
C THR A 276 -13.76 4.11 -7.14
N GLU A 277 -14.84 4.00 -7.93
CA GLU A 277 -15.33 2.72 -8.42
C GLU A 277 -14.23 1.99 -9.20
N THR A 278 -14.20 0.68 -9.04
CA THR A 278 -13.30 -0.22 -9.76
C THR A 278 -14.11 -1.33 -10.42
N ALA A 279 -13.70 -1.75 -11.61
CA ALA A 279 -14.37 -2.79 -12.36
C ALA A 279 -13.37 -3.67 -13.10
N VAL A 280 -13.78 -4.90 -13.39
CA VAL A 280 -13.01 -5.85 -14.21
C VAL A 280 -13.83 -6.20 -15.44
N PHE A 281 -13.17 -6.12 -16.59
CA PHE A 281 -13.72 -6.47 -17.88
C PHE A 281 -12.98 -7.68 -18.46
N ILE A 282 -13.70 -8.56 -19.13
CA ILE A 282 -13.11 -9.57 -20.01
C ILE A 282 -13.23 -9.05 -21.43
N ILE A 283 -12.09 -8.95 -22.12
CA ILE A 283 -12.01 -8.35 -23.45
C ILE A 283 -11.26 -9.27 -24.44
N PRO A 284 -11.53 -9.18 -25.75
CA PRO A 284 -10.71 -9.83 -26.75
C PRO A 284 -9.27 -9.34 -26.67
N LYS A 285 -8.30 -10.22 -26.91
CA LYS A 285 -6.89 -9.84 -26.90
C LYS A 285 -6.57 -8.74 -27.93
N GLY A 286 -5.68 -7.83 -27.58
CA GLY A 286 -5.28 -6.69 -28.40
C GLY A 286 -6.31 -5.56 -28.45
N THR A 287 -7.37 -5.62 -27.65
CA THR A 287 -8.34 -4.52 -27.52
C THR A 287 -7.69 -3.38 -26.72
N SER A 288 -7.82 -2.15 -27.21
CA SER A 288 -7.32 -0.95 -26.54
C SER A 288 -8.37 0.15 -26.50
N LEU A 289 -8.32 1.01 -25.48
CA LEU A 289 -9.05 2.27 -25.51
C LEU A 289 -8.54 3.13 -26.67
N ASN A 290 -9.42 3.51 -27.58
CA ASN A 290 -9.12 4.57 -28.55
C ASN A 290 -9.22 5.90 -27.82
N ARG A 291 -8.07 6.44 -27.38
CA ARG A 291 -7.95 7.79 -26.87
C ARG A 291 -6.81 8.52 -27.56
#